data_AF-A0A9X3XB58-F1
#
_entry.id   AF-A0A9X3XB58-F1
#
_cell.length_a   1.000
_cell.length_b   1.000
_cell.length_c   1.000
_cell.angle_alpha   90.00
_cell.angle_beta   90.00
_cell.angle_gamma   90.00
#
_symmetry.space_group_name_H-M   'P 1'
#
loop_
_entity.id
_entity.type
_entity.pdbx_description
1 polymer ?
#
loop_
_entity_poly.entity_id
_entity_poly.type
_entity_poly.pdbx_seq_one_letter_code
_entity_poly.pdbx_strand_id
1 'polypeptide(L)'
;MTLVAVQDAKLFDQIIKLTAKQWYEQREQMRRDFPSGTAFTEWDWEFVPGQAPPPMVVEVDGKALGAVIFANYRSPGDHRFRIGPQRRMRVDLGDDDLVVSPLDAPED
;
A
#
# COMPACT_ATOMS: atom_id res chain seq x y z
N MET A 1 3.77 -6.82 3.27
CA MET A 1 3.23 -5.48 3.02
C MET A 1 2.99 -5.36 1.53
N THR A 2 1.86 -4.77 1.15
CA THR A 2 1.51 -4.53 -0.25
C THR A 2 1.22 -3.05 -0.45
N LEU A 3 1.77 -2.45 -1.49
CA LEU A 3 1.34 -1.16 -2.01
C LEU A 3 0.45 -1.41 -3.23
N VAL A 4 -0.70 -0.74 -3.28
CA VAL A 4 -1.65 -0.83 -4.40
C VAL A 4 -1.90 0.55 -4.95
N ALA A 5 -1.52 0.81 -6.20
CA ALA A 5 -1.84 2.04 -6.92
C ALA A 5 -2.99 1.77 -7.89
N VAL A 6 -4.04 2.59 -7.85
CA VAL A 6 -5.30 2.32 -8.56
C VAL A 6 -5.57 3.43 -9.57
N GLN A 7 -5.90 3.05 -10.79
CA GLN A 7 -6.19 3.95 -11.92
C GLN A 7 -7.70 4.16 -12.11
N ASP A 8 -8.54 3.22 -11.69
CA ASP A 8 -10.00 3.32 -11.77
C ASP A 8 -10.62 3.89 -10.48
N ALA A 9 -11.49 4.90 -10.61
CA ALA A 9 -12.07 5.60 -9.46
C ALA A 9 -13.00 4.72 -8.62
N LYS A 10 -13.83 3.90 -9.28
CA LYS A 10 -14.79 3.04 -8.57
C LYS A 10 -14.05 1.94 -7.83
N LEU A 11 -13.02 1.37 -8.45
CA LEU A 11 -12.16 0.39 -7.82
C LEU A 11 -11.38 0.98 -6.66
N PHE A 12 -10.89 2.22 -6.78
CA PHE A 12 -10.19 2.89 -5.68
C PHE A 12 -11.12 3.06 -4.46
N ASP A 13 -12.36 3.51 -4.68
CA ASP A 13 -13.37 3.65 -3.62
C ASP A 13 -13.73 2.32 -2.94
N GLN A 14 -13.59 1.19 -3.64
CA GLN A 14 -13.75 -0.14 -3.07
C GLN A 14 -12.52 -0.54 -2.26
N ILE A 15 -11.32 -0.39 -2.83
CA ILE A 15 -10.06 -0.81 -2.21
C ILE A 15 -9.78 -0.04 -0.92
N ILE A 16 -10.04 1.26 -0.85
CA ILE A 16 -9.78 2.08 0.35
C ILE A 16 -10.63 1.67 1.57
N LYS A 17 -11.71 0.91 1.36
CA LYS A 17 -12.61 0.43 2.42
C LYS A 17 -12.20 -0.94 2.97
N LEU A 18 -11.31 -1.64 2.30
CA LEU A 18 -10.87 -2.96 2.71
C LEU A 18 -9.94 -2.85 3.91
N THR A 19 -10.06 -3.74 4.87
CA THR A 19 -8.95 -4.04 5.79
C THR A 19 -7.82 -4.73 5.03
N ALA A 20 -6.60 -4.75 5.58
CA ALA A 20 -5.51 -5.52 4.99
C ALA A 20 -5.86 -7.01 4.87
N LYS A 21 -6.50 -7.59 5.89
CA LYS A 21 -6.95 -8.98 5.86
C LYS A 21 -7.87 -9.25 4.66
N GLN A 22 -8.89 -8.40 4.46
CA GLN A 22 -9.79 -8.51 3.32
C GLN A 22 -9.06 -8.38 1.99
N TRP A 23 -8.12 -7.42 1.88
CA TRP A 23 -7.27 -7.29 0.68
C TRP A 23 -6.55 -8.60 0.36
N TYR A 24 -5.83 -9.19 1.33
CA TYR A 24 -5.08 -10.43 1.12
C TYR A 24 -5.97 -11.64 0.81
N GLU A 25 -7.19 -11.71 1.37
CA GLU A 25 -8.15 -12.77 1.07
C GLU A 25 -8.69 -12.70 -0.37
N GLN A 26 -8.84 -11.49 -0.92
CA GLN A 26 -9.49 -11.29 -2.23
C GLN A 26 -8.54 -10.87 -3.37
N ARG A 27 -7.26 -10.55 -3.09
CA ARG A 27 -6.32 -10.05 -4.10
C ARG A 27 -6.17 -10.94 -5.32
N GLU A 28 -6.21 -12.27 -5.14
CA GLU A 28 -6.09 -13.21 -6.26
C GLU A 28 -7.32 -13.16 -7.17
N GLN A 29 -8.50 -12.91 -6.61
CA GLN A 29 -9.70 -12.68 -7.41
C GLN A 29 -9.63 -11.33 -8.12
N MET A 30 -9.16 -10.27 -7.44
CA MET A 30 -8.96 -8.97 -8.07
C MET A 30 -8.00 -9.02 -9.26
N ARG A 31 -6.88 -9.74 -9.13
CA ARG A 31 -5.92 -9.94 -10.24
C ARG A 31 -6.55 -10.62 -11.46
N ARG A 32 -7.51 -11.52 -11.24
CA ARG A 32 -8.26 -12.19 -12.31
C ARG A 32 -9.32 -11.28 -12.93
N ASP A 33 -10.04 -10.52 -12.12
CA ASP A 33 -11.08 -9.59 -12.56
C ASP A 33 -10.50 -8.37 -13.30
N PHE A 34 -9.30 -7.96 -12.90
CA PHE A 34 -8.56 -6.83 -13.49
C PHE A 34 -7.14 -7.26 -13.88
N PRO A 35 -6.96 -7.90 -15.04
CA PRO A 35 -5.66 -8.33 -15.52
C PRO A 35 -4.65 -7.18 -15.52
N SER A 36 -3.42 -7.50 -15.10
CA SER A 36 -2.40 -6.58 -14.61
C SER A 36 -2.22 -5.31 -15.45
N GLY A 37 -2.21 -4.16 -14.76
CA GLY A 37 -1.90 -2.85 -15.31
C GLY A 37 -3.08 -2.06 -15.89
N THR A 38 -4.27 -2.67 -15.97
CA THR A 38 -5.46 -2.01 -16.54
C THR A 38 -6.22 -1.14 -15.55
N ALA A 39 -6.37 -1.62 -14.30
CA ALA A 39 -7.14 -0.91 -13.26
C ALA A 39 -6.32 -0.63 -12.00
N PHE A 40 -5.33 -1.47 -11.69
CA PHE A 40 -4.39 -1.25 -10.59
C PHE A 40 -3.03 -1.92 -10.86
N THR A 41 -2.03 -1.47 -10.11
CA THR A 41 -0.70 -2.06 -10.03
C THR A 41 -0.38 -2.28 -8.56
N GLU A 42 0.27 -3.39 -8.23
CA GLU A 42 0.66 -3.70 -6.85
C GLU A 42 2.15 -4.03 -6.75
N TRP A 43 2.69 -3.81 -5.56
CA TRP A 43 4.04 -4.21 -5.19
C TRP A 43 3.97 -4.90 -3.83
N ASP A 44 4.54 -6.10 -3.77
CA ASP A 44 4.54 -6.95 -2.57
C ASP A 44 5.96 -7.02 -1.98
N TRP A 45 6.05 -6.83 -0.67
CA TRP A 45 7.29 -6.98 0.09
C TRP A 45 7.09 -7.77 1.37
N GLU A 46 8.10 -8.56 1.71
CA GLU A 46 8.21 -9.25 3.00
C GLU A 46 9.37 -8.65 3.78
N PHE A 47 9.13 -8.33 5.04
CA PHE A 47 10.12 -7.71 5.92
C PHE A 47 10.44 -8.63 7.09
N VAL A 48 11.73 -8.71 7.44
CA VAL A 48 12.19 -9.44 8.62
C VAL A 48 12.18 -8.49 9.82
N PRO A 49 11.57 -8.86 10.96
CA PRO A 49 11.56 -8.03 12.17
C PRO A 49 12.98 -7.62 12.61
N GLY A 50 13.14 -6.35 13.01
CA GLY A 50 14.41 -5.77 13.44
C GLY A 50 15.37 -5.37 12.31
N GLN A 51 15.01 -5.61 11.04
CA GLN A 51 15.79 -5.13 9.90
C GLN A 51 15.28 -3.78 9.40
N ALA A 52 16.21 -2.92 8.99
CA ALA A 52 15.94 -1.67 8.27
C ALA A 52 16.50 -1.81 6.84
N PRO A 53 15.69 -2.24 5.87
CA PRO A 53 16.13 -2.32 4.49
C PRO A 53 16.43 -0.93 3.92
N PRO A 54 17.20 -0.83 2.83
CA PRO A 54 17.44 0.44 2.16
C PRO A 54 16.12 1.07 1.67
N PRO A 55 16.07 2.41 1.50
CA PRO A 55 14.89 3.08 0.95
C PRO A 55 14.48 2.46 -0.39
N MET A 56 13.17 2.28 -0.56
CA MET A 56 12.59 1.71 -1.77
C MET A 56 12.03 2.82 -2.65
N VAL A 57 12.31 2.76 -3.95
CA VAL A 57 11.72 3.66 -4.95
C VAL A 57 10.68 2.87 -5.72
N VAL A 58 9.45 3.36 -5.74
CA VAL A 58 8.34 2.78 -6.48
C VAL A 58 7.94 3.75 -7.58
N GLU A 59 7.97 3.28 -8.81
CA GLU A 59 7.45 4.03 -9.95
C GLU A 59 5.96 3.76 -10.08
N VAL A 60 5.16 4.77 -9.75
CA VAL A 60 3.70 4.72 -9.92
C VAL A 60 3.35 5.43 -11.23
N ASP A 61 2.51 4.78 -12.06
CA ASP A 61 1.97 5.42 -13.28
C ASP A 61 1.27 6.73 -12.90
N GLY A 62 1.56 7.81 -13.64
CA GLY A 62 0.93 9.11 -13.44
C GLY A 62 -0.60 9.13 -13.64
N LYS A 63 -1.18 8.05 -14.19
CA LYS A 63 -2.63 7.84 -14.28
C LYS A 63 -3.26 7.34 -12.98
N ALA A 64 -2.47 6.92 -11.99
CA ALA A 64 -3.00 6.47 -10.72
C ALA A 64 -3.74 7.61 -10.00
N LEU A 65 -4.98 7.36 -9.58
CA LEU A 65 -5.81 8.29 -8.82
C LEU A 65 -5.40 8.35 -7.35
N GLY A 66 -4.74 7.30 -6.87
CA GLY A 66 -4.26 7.19 -5.51
C GLY A 66 -3.65 5.82 -5.23
N ALA A 67 -3.11 5.68 -4.03
CA ALA A 67 -2.52 4.44 -3.59
C ALA A 67 -2.83 4.13 -2.12
N VAL A 68 -2.80 2.85 -1.78
CA VAL A 68 -3.06 2.33 -0.43
C VAL A 68 -1.97 1.33 -0.07
N ILE A 69 -1.44 1.42 1.15
CA ILE A 69 -0.58 0.41 1.75
C ILE A 69 -1.45 -0.52 2.60
N PHE A 70 -1.23 -1.82 2.49
CA PHE A 70 -1.79 -2.85 3.36
C PHE A 70 -0.65 -3.62 4.03
N ALA A 71 -0.74 -3.82 5.34
CA ALA A 71 0.18 -4.65 6.10
C ALA A 71 -0.56 -5.86 6.71
N ASN A 72 -0.06 -7.07 6.46
CA ASN A 72 -0.77 -8.31 6.82
C ASN A 72 -0.56 -8.72 8.28
N TYR A 73 -0.96 -7.87 9.21
CA TYR A 73 -0.89 -8.16 10.64
C TYR A 73 -1.91 -9.23 11.05
N ARG A 74 -1.59 -9.98 12.10
CA ARG A 74 -2.49 -10.98 12.71
C ARG A 74 -3.44 -10.36 13.74
N SER A 75 -3.06 -9.21 14.30
CA SER A 75 -3.90 -8.42 15.19
C SER A 75 -5.18 -7.99 14.47
N PRO A 76 -6.27 -7.68 15.21
CA PRO A 76 -7.45 -7.07 14.63
C PRO A 76 -7.19 -5.61 14.28
N GLY A 77 -7.61 -5.18 13.10
CA GLY A 77 -7.49 -3.79 12.68
C GLY A 77 -7.62 -3.60 11.17
N ASP A 78 -7.67 -2.33 10.76
CA ASP A 78 -7.67 -1.98 9.35
C ASP A 78 -6.33 -2.28 8.68
N HIS A 79 -5.22 -2.04 9.40
CA HIS A 79 -3.82 -2.25 8.96
C HIS A 79 -3.54 -1.71 7.56
N ARG A 80 -4.11 -0.55 7.27
CA ARG A 80 -3.99 0.13 5.98
C ARG A 80 -3.65 1.59 6.16
N PHE A 81 -3.00 2.14 5.15
CA PHE A 81 -2.76 3.57 5.06
C PHE A 81 -3.05 4.07 3.64
N ARG A 82 -3.94 5.05 3.51
CA ARG A 82 -4.18 5.74 2.24
C ARG A 82 -3.06 6.77 2.04
N ILE A 83 -2.30 6.61 0.96
CA ILE A 83 -1.26 7.57 0.60
C ILE A 83 -1.90 8.90 0.19
N GLY A 84 -1.43 9.98 0.81
CA GLY A 84 -1.79 11.36 0.47
C GLY A 84 -0.87 11.95 -0.62
N PRO A 85 -0.76 13.27 -0.74
CA PRO A 85 0.07 13.91 -1.77
C PRO A 85 1.57 13.72 -1.56
N GLN A 86 2.01 13.24 -0.39
CA GLN A 86 3.41 13.04 -0.06
C GLN A 86 4.10 12.04 -1.00
N ARG A 87 5.29 12.40 -1.49
CA ARG A 87 6.12 11.54 -2.36
C ARG A 87 7.17 10.74 -1.60
N ARG A 88 7.45 11.13 -0.34
CA ARG A 88 8.43 10.49 0.53
C ARG A 88 7.78 10.26 1.88
N MET A 89 7.88 9.04 2.38
CA MET A 89 7.30 8.65 3.66
C MET A 89 8.13 7.54 4.30
N ARG A 90 8.09 7.48 5.62
CA ARG A 90 8.58 6.35 6.39
C ARG A 90 7.39 5.49 6.77
N VAL A 91 7.55 4.18 6.62
CA VAL A 91 6.59 3.19 7.08
C VAL A 91 7.28 2.39 8.16
N ASP A 92 6.88 2.61 9.40
CA ASP A 92 7.36 1.86 10.55
C ASP A 92 6.39 0.69 10.79
N LEU A 93 6.90 -0.53 10.64
CA LEU A 93 6.16 -1.75 10.91
C LEU A 93 6.39 -2.14 12.37
N GLY A 94 5.45 -1.77 13.24
CA GLY A 94 5.46 -2.16 14.65
C GLY A 94 5.00 -3.60 14.85
N ASP A 95 4.81 -4.00 16.12
CA ASP A 95 4.40 -5.37 16.46
C ASP A 95 2.97 -5.70 16.01
N ASP A 96 2.05 -4.74 16.19
CA ASP A 96 0.62 -4.95 15.95
C ASP A 96 0.01 -4.03 14.89
N ASP A 97 0.74 -3.01 14.43
CA ASP A 97 0.24 -2.10 13.38
C ASP A 97 1.37 -1.37 12.65
N LEU A 98 1.01 -0.74 11.52
CA LEU A 98 1.89 0.17 10.80
C LEU A 98 1.67 1.62 11.22
N VAL A 99 2.74 2.40 11.25
CA VAL A 99 2.70 3.85 11.36
C VAL A 99 3.35 4.45 10.12
N VAL A 100 2.69 5.42 9.49
CA VAL A 100 3.24 6.13 8.34
C VAL A 100 3.44 7.59 8.71
N SER A 101 4.66 8.08 8.54
CA SER A 101 5.01 9.48 8.73
C SER A 101 5.55 10.09 7.44
N PRO A 102 5.26 11.36 7.14
CA PRO A 102 5.97 12.06 6.07
C PRO A 102 7.46 12.06 6.38
N LEU A 103 8.26 11.91 5.33
CA LEU A 103 9.66 12.31 5.38
C LEU A 103 9.69 13.67 4.71
N ASP A 104 9.69 14.73 5.51
CA ASP A 104 9.95 16.06 4.98
C ASP A 104 11.23 16.00 4.13
N ALA A 105 11.22 16.65 2.97
CA ALA A 105 12.45 16.80 2.22
C ALA A 105 13.47 17.47 3.15
N PRO A 106 14.77 17.10 3.10
CA PRO A 106 15.77 18.06 3.56
C PRO A 106 15.45 19.38 2.85
N GLU A 107 15.34 20.48 3.61
CA GLU A 107 15.37 21.81 2.99
C GLU A 107 16.64 21.87 2.12
N ASP A 108 16.44 22.10 0.82
CA ASP A 108 17.53 22.32 -0.14
C ASP A 108 18.34 23.59 0.22
#